data_AF-A0A0E9X699-F1
#
_entry.id   AF-A0A0E9X699-F1
#
_cell.length_a   1.000
_cell.length_b   1.000
_cell.length_c   1.000
_cell.angle_alpha   90.00
_cell.angle_beta   90.00
_cell.angle_gamma   90.00
#
_symmetry.space_group_name_H-M   'P 1'
#
loop_
_entity.id
_entity.type
_entity.pdbx_description
1 polymer ?
#
loop_
_entity_poly.entity_id
_entity_poly.type
_entity_poly.pdbx_seq_one_letter_code
_entity_poly.pdbx_strand_id
1 'polypeptide(L)'
;MAFVTHRFIRTISSTTVRNAAIKHVTIIGGGQMGAGIAQVAAATGHSVVLVDTSEEILKKSAKGIEGSLKRIAKKKFADKPEAGEEFIQKVMKNVTTSTDAASVVPGTDLVLEAIVENLKVKQGLFGSLDKVAPEHTIFASNTSSLPITDIASSTARLDRFGGLHFFNPVPLMKLVEVVQTPMTSQATFDALLDFSKALGKHPVSCKDTPGFIVNRLLVPYMMEAIRLHERGHGSKEDIDVAMKLGAGYPMGPFELLDYVGLDTAKFIIDGWHAMEPENPLFSPSPMLNKLVEEGKFGKKTGEGFYKHK
;
A
#
# COMPACT_ATOMS: atom_id res chain seq x y z
N MET A 1 6.23 -27.94 -0.48
CA MET A 1 7.53 -27.70 0.18
C MET A 1 7.94 -26.25 -0.05
N ALA A 2 7.54 -25.33 0.82
CA ALA A 2 8.18 -24.02 0.92
C ALA A 2 9.28 -24.16 1.98
N PHE A 3 10.43 -24.71 1.56
CA PHE A 3 11.54 -25.02 2.44
C PHE A 3 12.65 -23.97 2.27
N VAL A 4 12.92 -23.27 3.38
CA VAL A 4 14.18 -22.61 3.77
C VAL A 4 14.72 -21.54 2.83
N THR A 5 14.37 -20.29 3.14
CA THR A 5 15.23 -19.11 2.92
C THR A 5 15.55 -18.44 4.25
N HIS A 6 16.29 -19.17 5.10
CA HIS A 6 17.11 -18.53 6.13
C HIS A 6 18.55 -18.50 5.63
N ARG A 7 18.97 -17.35 5.09
CA ARG A 7 20.39 -17.04 4.95
C ARG A 7 20.83 -16.27 6.19
N PHE A 8 21.76 -16.89 6.90
CA PHE A 8 22.55 -16.33 7.99
C PHE A 8 23.26 -15.05 7.54
N ILE A 9 23.06 -13.96 8.28
CA ILE A 9 24.11 -12.97 8.52
C ILE A 9 24.14 -12.75 10.03
N ARG A 10 25.07 -13.44 10.69
CA ARG A 10 25.46 -13.15 12.08
C ARG A 10 26.53 -12.07 11.99
N THR A 11 26.14 -10.81 12.13
CA THR A 11 27.11 -9.73 12.36
C THR A 11 27.23 -9.55 13.87
N ILE A 12 28.37 -9.95 14.42
CA ILE A 12 28.76 -9.64 15.78
C ILE A 12 29.21 -8.17 15.76
N SER A 13 28.37 -7.26 16.25
CA SER A 13 28.79 -5.90 16.59
C SER A 13 28.10 -5.47 17.88
N SER A 14 28.88 -5.37 18.96
CA SER A 14 28.47 -4.94 20.29
C SER A 14 28.42 -3.42 20.42
N THR A 15 27.77 -2.77 19.46
CA THR A 15 27.35 -1.38 19.50
C THR A 15 26.04 -1.32 18.72
N THR A 16 24.96 -1.74 19.39
CA THR A 16 23.61 -1.40 18.94
C THR A 16 23.52 0.12 18.92
N VAL A 17 23.76 0.70 17.74
CA VAL A 17 23.17 1.97 17.37
C VAL A 17 21.70 1.82 17.72
N ARG A 18 21.23 2.59 18.71
CA ARG A 18 19.80 2.74 18.96
C ARG A 18 19.25 3.39 17.70
N ASN A 19 18.90 2.58 16.69
CA ASN A 19 17.98 3.02 15.65
C ASN A 19 16.77 3.53 16.43
N ALA A 20 16.46 4.82 16.29
CA ALA A 20 15.29 5.39 16.92
C ALA A 20 14.09 4.58 16.42
N ALA A 21 13.55 3.72 17.28
CA ALA A 21 12.42 2.89 16.92
C ALA A 21 11.27 3.82 16.54
N ILE A 22 10.72 3.65 15.34
CA ILE A 22 9.54 4.39 14.89
C ILE A 22 8.42 4.14 15.89
N LYS A 23 7.98 5.19 16.58
CA LYS A 23 6.90 5.13 17.59
C LYS A 23 5.75 6.06 17.21
N HIS A 24 6.09 7.23 16.66
CA HIS A 24 5.15 8.24 16.21
C HIS A 24 5.07 8.23 14.69
N VAL A 25 3.87 8.00 14.15
CA VAL A 25 3.63 7.87 12.71
C VAL A 25 2.58 8.88 12.27
N THR A 26 2.91 9.71 11.30
CA THR A 26 1.97 10.59 10.63
C THR A 26 1.58 9.95 9.30
N ILE A 27 0.30 9.64 9.13
CA ILE A 27 -0.23 9.05 7.89
C ILE A 27 -1.03 10.10 7.15
N ILE A 28 -0.69 10.35 5.89
CA ILE A 28 -1.31 11.42 5.09
C ILE A 28 -2.21 10.78 4.05
N GLY A 29 -3.51 11.08 4.12
CA GLY A 29 -4.57 10.48 3.33
C GLY A 29 -5.44 9.54 4.18
N GLY A 30 -6.66 9.97 4.49
CA GLY A 30 -7.72 9.25 5.18
C GLY A 30 -8.50 8.28 4.29
N GLY A 31 -8.06 8.06 3.05
CA GLY A 31 -8.64 7.05 2.16
C GLY A 31 -8.50 5.62 2.70
N GLN A 32 -8.94 4.66 1.89
CA GLN A 32 -8.95 3.23 2.27
C GLN A 32 -7.57 2.71 2.71
N MET A 33 -6.51 3.11 2.01
CA MET A 33 -5.14 2.69 2.32
C MET A 33 -4.64 3.34 3.62
N GLY A 34 -4.65 4.66 3.71
CA GLY A 34 -4.11 5.34 4.90
C GLY A 34 -4.92 5.05 6.17
N ALA A 35 -6.25 4.92 6.10
CA ALA A 35 -7.06 4.47 7.24
C ALA A 35 -6.70 3.03 7.66
N GLY A 36 -6.49 2.13 6.69
CA GLY A 36 -6.05 0.76 6.95
C GLY A 36 -4.65 0.68 7.57
N ILE A 37 -3.72 1.54 7.12
CA ILE A 37 -2.37 1.61 7.70
C ILE A 37 -2.42 2.19 9.12
N ALA A 38 -3.22 3.25 9.33
CA ALA A 38 -3.44 3.85 10.65
C ALA A 38 -3.97 2.85 11.65
N GLN A 39 -4.96 2.05 11.24
CA GLN A 39 -5.51 0.97 12.06
C GLN A 39 -4.43 -0.02 12.49
N VAL A 40 -3.57 -0.49 11.58
CA VAL A 40 -2.56 -1.51 11.91
C VAL A 40 -1.44 -0.94 12.77
N ALA A 41 -0.98 0.28 12.48
CA ALA A 41 0.03 0.97 13.28
C ALA A 41 -0.48 1.20 14.72
N ALA A 42 -1.69 1.72 14.87
CA ALA A 42 -2.31 1.95 16.18
C ALA A 42 -2.53 0.66 16.96
N ALA A 43 -2.98 -0.42 16.28
CA ALA A 43 -3.23 -1.72 16.91
C ALA A 43 -1.96 -2.42 17.40
N THR A 44 -0.79 -2.02 16.90
CA THR A 44 0.52 -2.53 17.31
C THR A 44 1.25 -1.59 18.27
N GLY A 45 0.55 -0.58 18.80
CA GLY A 45 1.05 0.28 19.88
C GLY A 45 1.76 1.55 19.43
N HIS A 46 1.78 1.85 18.13
CA HIS A 46 2.32 3.11 17.61
C HIS A 46 1.32 4.24 17.85
N SER A 47 1.80 5.44 18.15
CA SER A 47 0.98 6.65 18.17
C SER A 47 0.83 7.17 16.75
N VAL A 48 -0.41 7.30 16.29
CA VAL A 48 -0.73 7.64 14.89
C VAL A 48 -1.46 8.96 14.83
N VAL A 49 -1.00 9.84 13.95
CA VAL A 49 -1.77 11.00 13.51
C VAL A 49 -2.22 10.76 12.07
N LEU A 50 -3.53 10.64 11.86
CA LEU A 50 -4.11 10.57 10.52
C LEU A 50 -4.41 11.99 10.01
N VAL A 51 -3.89 12.34 8.85
CA VAL A 51 -4.02 13.66 8.24
C VAL A 51 -4.81 13.58 6.94
N ASP A 52 -5.76 14.48 6.76
CA ASP A 52 -6.47 14.68 5.48
C ASP A 52 -6.93 16.14 5.35
N THR A 53 -7.40 16.52 4.18
CA THR A 53 -7.81 17.87 3.79
C THR A 53 -9.05 18.40 4.52
N SER A 54 -9.87 17.54 5.13
CA SER A 54 -11.06 17.99 5.87
C SER A 54 -11.42 17.10 7.07
N GLU A 55 -12.02 17.74 8.08
CA GLU A 55 -12.56 17.06 9.27
C GLU A 55 -13.65 16.04 8.92
N GLU A 56 -14.41 16.26 7.85
CA GLU A 56 -15.44 15.32 7.40
C GLU A 56 -14.82 14.01 6.92
N ILE A 57 -13.75 14.09 6.11
CA ILE A 57 -13.02 12.91 5.64
C ILE A 57 -12.42 12.19 6.84
N LEU A 58 -11.76 12.90 7.75
CA LEU A 58 -11.14 12.31 8.94
C LEU A 58 -12.16 11.60 9.85
N LYS A 59 -13.33 12.20 10.08
CA LYS A 59 -14.43 11.55 10.82
C LYS A 59 -14.90 10.27 10.12
N LYS A 60 -15.03 10.29 8.79
CA LYS A 60 -15.39 9.10 8.00
C LYS A 60 -14.31 8.03 8.10
N SER A 61 -13.03 8.40 8.02
CA SER A 61 -11.89 7.49 8.16
C SER A 61 -11.85 6.85 9.54
N ALA A 62 -11.97 7.64 10.61
CA ALA A 62 -11.99 7.15 11.99
C ALA A 62 -13.16 6.17 12.23
N LYS A 63 -14.36 6.49 11.72
CA LYS A 63 -15.51 5.58 11.75
C LYS A 63 -15.25 4.30 10.95
N GLY A 64 -14.55 4.41 9.82
CA GLY A 64 -14.13 3.27 9.01
C GLY A 64 -13.17 2.33 9.75
N ILE A 65 -12.18 2.90 10.44
CA ILE A 65 -11.24 2.19 11.32
C ILE A 65 -12.00 1.47 12.43
N GLU A 66 -12.88 2.19 13.15
CA GLU A 66 -13.68 1.63 14.23
C GLU A 66 -14.57 0.46 13.75
N GLY A 67 -15.27 0.63 12.63
CA GLY A 67 -16.09 -0.42 12.02
C GLY A 67 -15.27 -1.64 11.57
N SER A 68 -14.05 -1.42 11.09
CA SER A 68 -13.10 -2.50 10.76
C SER A 68 -12.65 -3.24 12.02
N LEU A 69 -12.28 -2.52 13.09
CA LEU A 69 -11.89 -3.10 14.37
C LEU A 69 -13.03 -3.90 14.99
N LYS A 70 -14.28 -3.41 14.94
CA LYS A 70 -15.48 -4.16 15.38
C LYS A 70 -15.62 -5.51 14.69
N ARG A 71 -15.39 -5.57 13.36
CA ARG A 71 -15.42 -6.84 12.61
C ARG A 71 -14.30 -7.80 13.02
N ILE A 72 -13.10 -7.28 13.28
CA ILE A 72 -11.96 -8.08 13.76
C ILE A 72 -12.22 -8.57 15.18
N ALA A 73 -12.72 -7.70 16.06
CA ALA A 73 -12.99 -8.01 17.46
C ALA A 73 -14.07 -9.09 17.57
N LYS A 74 -15.14 -9.00 16.79
CA LYS A 74 -16.19 -10.04 16.73
C LYS A 74 -15.64 -11.43 16.36
N LYS A 75 -14.60 -11.50 15.52
CA LYS A 75 -13.96 -12.77 15.13
C LYS A 75 -12.95 -13.25 16.17
N LYS A 76 -12.13 -12.34 16.73
CA LYS A 76 -11.01 -12.67 17.61
C LYS A 76 -11.42 -12.88 19.07
N PHE A 77 -12.46 -12.18 19.52
CA PHE A 77 -12.96 -12.18 20.89
C PHE A 77 -14.42 -12.65 20.94
N ALA A 78 -14.78 -13.63 20.11
CA ALA A 78 -16.15 -14.15 20.01
C ALA A 78 -16.70 -14.61 21.39
N ASP A 79 -15.82 -15.20 22.21
CA ASP A 79 -16.17 -15.72 23.53
C ASP A 79 -16.03 -14.67 24.66
N LYS A 80 -15.51 -13.47 24.36
CA LYS A 80 -15.22 -12.40 25.35
C LYS A 80 -15.47 -11.00 24.75
N PRO A 81 -16.75 -10.61 24.55
CA PRO A 81 -17.09 -9.33 23.91
C PRO A 81 -16.48 -8.10 24.60
N GLU A 82 -16.36 -8.12 25.94
CA GLU A 82 -15.76 -7.07 26.75
C GLU A 82 -14.27 -6.83 26.40
N ALA A 83 -13.50 -7.90 26.20
CA ALA A 83 -12.11 -7.81 25.76
C ALA A 83 -12.00 -7.26 24.33
N GLY A 84 -13.02 -7.49 23.50
CA GLY A 84 -13.14 -6.93 22.17
C GLY A 84 -13.35 -5.40 22.20
N GLU A 85 -14.21 -4.90 23.09
CA GLU A 85 -14.45 -3.47 23.26
C GLU A 85 -13.20 -2.77 23.83
N GLU A 86 -12.55 -3.34 24.84
CA GLU A 86 -11.28 -2.84 25.38
C GLU A 86 -10.18 -2.75 24.31
N PHE A 87 -10.10 -3.76 23.44
CA PHE A 87 -9.18 -3.75 22.30
C PHE A 87 -9.46 -2.58 21.35
N ILE A 88 -10.73 -2.36 20.98
CA ILE A 88 -11.14 -1.25 20.10
C ILE A 88 -10.76 0.09 20.73
N GLN A 89 -11.14 0.31 21.99
CA GLN A 89 -10.85 1.56 22.70
C GLN A 89 -9.35 1.82 22.80
N LYS A 90 -8.56 0.79 23.11
CA LYS A 90 -7.09 0.88 23.16
C LYS A 90 -6.49 1.29 21.82
N VAL A 91 -6.96 0.71 20.71
CA VAL A 91 -6.48 1.04 19.37
C VAL A 91 -6.87 2.47 19.01
N MET A 92 -8.14 2.85 19.23
CA MET A 92 -8.64 4.18 18.87
C MET A 92 -7.97 5.29 19.69
N LYS A 93 -7.59 5.04 20.95
CA LYS A 93 -6.81 5.98 21.76
C LYS A 93 -5.45 6.32 21.15
N ASN A 94 -4.89 5.44 20.33
CA ASN A 94 -3.62 5.66 19.64
C ASN A 94 -3.78 6.41 18.31
N VAL A 95 -5.01 6.69 17.86
CA VAL A 95 -5.28 7.42 16.61
C VAL A 95 -5.80 8.81 16.95
N THR A 96 -5.05 9.83 16.57
CA THR A 96 -5.52 11.21 16.52
C THR A 96 -5.64 11.67 15.07
N THR A 97 -6.35 12.77 14.85
CA THR A 97 -6.59 13.33 13.51
C THR A 97 -6.14 14.78 13.45
N SER A 98 -5.64 15.23 12.30
CA SER A 98 -5.33 16.63 12.04
C SER A 98 -5.66 16.98 10.59
N THR A 99 -6.06 18.21 10.32
CA THR A 99 -6.18 18.72 8.94
C THR A 99 -4.89 19.39 8.43
N ASP A 100 -3.92 19.58 9.32
CA ASP A 100 -2.64 20.20 9.02
C ASP A 100 -1.50 19.24 9.33
N ALA A 101 -0.83 18.78 8.27
CA ALA A 101 0.35 17.92 8.39
C ALA A 101 1.54 18.67 8.99
N ALA A 102 1.71 19.96 8.69
CA ALA A 102 2.90 20.71 9.07
C ALA A 102 2.98 20.94 10.58
N SER A 103 1.84 21.07 11.27
CA SER A 103 1.80 21.20 12.73
C SER A 103 2.14 19.91 13.49
N VAL A 104 1.97 18.74 12.89
CA VAL A 104 2.13 17.45 13.59
C VAL A 104 3.45 16.74 13.29
N VAL A 105 4.00 17.00 12.10
CA VAL A 105 5.26 16.42 11.63
C VAL A 105 6.48 16.73 12.51
N PRO A 106 6.58 17.89 13.22
CA PRO A 106 7.63 18.12 14.22
C PRO A 106 7.77 17.05 15.32
N GLY A 107 6.70 16.31 15.61
CA GLY A 107 6.68 15.25 16.63
C GLY A 107 6.69 13.82 16.08
N THR A 108 7.04 13.62 14.81
CA THR A 108 6.87 12.32 14.12
C THR A 108 8.20 11.65 13.78
N ASP A 109 8.25 10.33 13.87
CA ASP A 109 9.40 9.52 13.46
C ASP A 109 9.28 9.09 12.00
N LEU A 110 8.05 8.85 11.54
CA LEU A 110 7.73 8.40 10.18
C LEU A 110 6.54 9.20 9.62
N VAL A 111 6.74 9.83 8.47
CA VAL A 111 5.64 10.28 7.61
C VAL A 111 5.38 9.24 6.54
N LEU A 112 4.14 8.75 6.44
CA LEU A 112 3.71 7.80 5.44
C LEU A 112 2.57 8.36 4.59
N GLU A 113 2.86 8.60 3.32
CA GLU A 113 1.93 9.19 2.37
C GLU A 113 1.08 8.11 1.66
N ALA A 114 -0.23 8.29 1.65
CA ALA A 114 -1.23 7.45 0.98
C ALA A 114 -2.38 8.30 0.37
N ILE A 115 -2.01 9.39 -0.30
CA ILE A 115 -2.87 10.31 -1.05
C ILE A 115 -3.00 9.89 -2.53
N VAL A 116 -3.67 10.74 -3.32
CA VAL A 116 -3.88 10.56 -4.76
C VAL A 116 -2.57 10.26 -5.51
N GLU A 117 -2.67 9.37 -6.50
CA GLU A 117 -1.54 8.88 -7.31
C GLU A 117 -1.13 9.93 -8.37
N ASN A 118 -0.64 11.09 -7.90
CA ASN A 118 -0.16 12.17 -8.74
C ASN A 118 1.22 12.66 -8.26
N LEU A 119 2.22 12.59 -9.14
CA LEU A 119 3.60 12.93 -8.79
C LEU A 119 3.75 14.36 -8.27
N LYS A 120 3.15 15.35 -8.93
CA LYS A 120 3.26 16.76 -8.53
C LYS A 120 2.63 17.02 -7.16
N VAL A 121 1.49 16.39 -6.88
CA VAL A 121 0.83 16.53 -5.57
C VAL A 121 1.69 15.91 -4.47
N LYS A 122 2.24 14.71 -4.68
CA LYS A 122 3.13 14.05 -3.72
C LYS A 122 4.43 14.83 -3.52
N GLN A 123 5.06 15.30 -4.59
CA GLN A 123 6.27 16.13 -4.53
C GLN A 123 6.01 17.43 -3.76
N GLY A 124 4.90 18.12 -4.04
CA GLY A 124 4.51 19.34 -3.33
C GLY A 124 4.28 19.10 -1.84
N LEU A 125 3.59 18.01 -1.49
CA LEU A 125 3.42 17.57 -0.10
C LEU A 125 4.78 17.37 0.58
N PHE A 126 5.61 16.45 0.09
CA PHE A 126 6.87 16.13 0.73
C PHE A 126 7.85 17.31 0.79
N GLY A 127 7.92 18.13 -0.26
CA GLY A 127 8.76 19.33 -0.26
C GLY A 127 8.31 20.39 0.75
N SER A 128 7.02 20.45 1.08
CA SER A 128 6.53 21.29 2.18
C SER A 128 6.87 20.73 3.56
N LEU A 129 6.70 19.42 3.75
CA LEU A 129 6.94 18.75 5.04
C LEU A 129 8.42 18.70 5.39
N ASP A 130 9.29 18.59 4.39
CA ASP A 130 10.74 18.54 4.58
C ASP A 130 11.27 19.77 5.33
N LYS A 131 10.61 20.94 5.17
CA LYS A 131 10.99 22.20 5.83
C LYS A 131 10.71 22.22 7.33
N VAL A 132 9.77 21.39 7.79
CA VAL A 132 9.30 21.38 9.19
C VAL A 132 9.57 20.06 9.90
N ALA A 133 9.86 19.00 9.16
CA ALA A 133 10.16 17.70 9.69
C ALA A 133 11.57 17.68 10.34
N PRO A 134 11.69 17.15 11.57
CA PRO A 134 12.97 16.95 12.23
C PRO A 134 13.96 16.18 11.37
N GLU A 135 15.24 16.35 11.69
CA GLU A 135 16.32 15.68 10.96
C GLU A 135 16.13 14.15 10.94
N HIS A 136 15.68 13.55 12.05
CA HIS A 136 15.54 12.11 12.17
C HIS A 136 14.33 11.52 11.44
N THR A 137 13.36 12.34 11.04
CA THR A 137 12.09 11.86 10.49
C THR A 137 12.28 11.22 9.12
N ILE A 138 11.82 9.98 8.99
CA ILE A 138 11.79 9.22 7.74
C ILE A 138 10.52 9.56 6.96
N PHE A 139 10.66 9.74 5.65
CA PHE A 139 9.54 9.85 4.71
C PHE A 139 9.37 8.56 3.94
N ALA A 140 8.13 8.11 3.80
CA ALA A 140 7.78 6.97 2.99
C ALA A 140 6.51 7.24 2.16
N SER A 141 6.50 6.75 0.92
CA SER A 141 5.28 6.73 0.09
C SER A 141 4.72 5.32 -0.04
N ASN A 142 3.39 5.20 0.05
CA ASN A 142 2.63 3.99 -0.27
C ASN A 142 2.24 3.92 -1.76
N THR A 143 2.78 4.80 -2.62
CA THR A 143 2.52 4.75 -4.09
C THR A 143 2.66 3.33 -4.63
N SER A 144 1.84 2.98 -5.63
CA SER A 144 1.83 1.65 -6.24
C SER A 144 2.49 1.64 -7.63
N SER A 145 2.73 2.82 -8.21
CA SER A 145 3.08 2.97 -9.62
C SER A 145 4.15 4.02 -9.91
N LEU A 146 4.31 5.03 -9.05
CA LEU A 146 5.31 6.09 -9.25
C LEU A 146 6.66 5.67 -8.68
N PRO A 147 7.77 5.98 -9.36
CA PRO A 147 9.10 5.79 -8.81
C PRO A 147 9.28 6.60 -7.52
N ILE A 148 9.80 5.96 -6.47
CA ILE A 148 10.10 6.60 -5.18
C ILE A 148 11.15 7.70 -5.36
N THR A 149 12.11 7.50 -6.26
CA THR A 149 13.16 8.47 -6.58
C THR A 149 12.57 9.77 -7.10
N ASP A 150 11.54 9.69 -7.96
CA ASP A 150 10.87 10.88 -8.51
C ASP A 150 10.09 11.62 -7.43
N ILE A 151 9.47 10.90 -6.49
CA ILE A 151 8.77 11.54 -5.36
C ILE A 151 9.76 12.21 -4.42
N ALA A 152 10.86 11.51 -4.08
CA ALA A 152 11.86 11.97 -3.13
C ALA A 152 12.61 13.23 -3.63
N SER A 153 12.68 13.44 -4.95
CA SER A 153 13.45 14.53 -5.57
C SER A 153 13.02 15.94 -5.17
N SER A 154 11.87 16.10 -4.52
CA SER A 154 11.41 17.38 -3.96
C SER A 154 11.91 17.67 -2.55
N THR A 155 12.76 16.81 -1.99
CA THR A 155 13.26 16.90 -0.61
C THR A 155 14.79 16.90 -0.55
N ALA A 156 15.35 17.43 0.54
CA ALA A 156 16.77 17.38 0.88
C ALA A 156 17.14 16.12 1.68
N ARG A 157 16.16 15.29 2.10
CA ARG A 157 16.36 14.10 2.95
C ARG A 157 16.32 12.79 2.17
N LEU A 158 16.93 12.76 0.99
CA LEU A 158 16.91 11.57 0.11
C LEU A 158 17.37 10.28 0.80
N ASP A 159 18.29 10.39 1.76
CA ASP A 159 18.80 9.28 2.55
C ASP A 159 17.80 8.75 3.60
N ARG A 160 16.79 9.54 3.95
CA ARG A 160 15.67 9.23 4.85
C ARG A 160 14.34 9.16 4.10
N PHE A 161 14.38 8.85 2.81
CA PHE A 161 13.21 8.64 1.99
C PHE A 161 13.17 7.21 1.44
N GLY A 162 12.04 6.53 1.54
CA GLY A 162 11.83 5.20 0.96
C GLY A 162 10.40 4.98 0.45
N GLY A 163 10.14 3.78 -0.07
CA GLY A 163 8.79 3.31 -0.32
C GLY A 163 8.37 2.31 0.74
N LEU A 164 7.10 2.38 1.14
CA LEU A 164 6.49 1.45 2.09
C LEU A 164 5.11 1.07 1.55
N HIS A 165 5.10 0.10 0.64
CA HIS A 165 3.92 -0.25 -0.16
C HIS A 165 3.13 -1.39 0.51
N PHE A 166 1.91 -1.06 0.92
CA PHE A 166 0.94 -1.94 1.54
C PHE A 166 -0.11 -2.42 0.53
N PHE A 167 -0.77 -3.52 0.88
CA PHE A 167 -1.78 -4.14 0.02
C PHE A 167 -3.17 -4.08 0.66
N ASN A 168 -4.18 -3.81 -0.16
CA ASN A 168 -5.57 -3.78 0.26
C ASN A 168 -6.14 -5.21 0.43
N PRO A 169 -6.90 -5.51 1.51
CA PRO A 169 -7.12 -4.73 2.73
C PRO A 169 -5.94 -4.78 3.70
N VAL A 170 -5.43 -3.61 4.10
CA VAL A 170 -4.19 -3.48 4.88
C VAL A 170 -4.18 -4.28 6.20
N PRO A 171 -5.28 -4.37 6.99
CA PRO A 171 -5.28 -5.19 8.20
C PRO A 171 -5.18 -6.70 7.96
N LEU A 172 -5.60 -7.17 6.78
CA LEU A 172 -5.60 -8.59 6.42
C LEU A 172 -4.31 -8.99 5.71
N MET A 173 -3.83 -8.15 4.80
CA MET A 173 -2.65 -8.42 4.01
C MET A 173 -1.39 -8.36 4.88
N LYS A 174 -0.60 -9.43 4.80
CA LYS A 174 0.62 -9.62 5.60
C LYS A 174 1.86 -9.07 4.93
N LEU A 175 1.84 -8.80 3.64
CA LEU A 175 3.00 -8.30 2.90
C LEU A 175 3.16 -6.78 3.05
N VAL A 176 4.41 -6.32 3.09
CA VAL A 176 4.82 -4.93 2.80
C VAL A 176 6.01 -4.99 1.88
N GLU A 177 6.03 -4.19 0.82
CA GLU A 177 7.24 -3.98 0.03
C GLU A 177 7.97 -2.76 0.58
N VAL A 178 9.20 -2.98 1.06
CA VAL A 178 10.11 -1.90 1.47
C VAL A 178 11.00 -1.58 0.29
N VAL A 179 10.78 -0.40 -0.27
CA VAL A 179 11.44 0.06 -1.51
C VAL A 179 12.59 0.98 -1.11
N GLN A 180 13.80 0.65 -1.57
CA GLN A 180 14.96 1.53 -1.43
C GLN A 180 15.33 2.14 -2.78
N THR A 181 15.60 3.44 -2.76
CA THR A 181 16.26 4.15 -3.86
C THR A 181 17.78 3.98 -3.72
N PRO A 182 18.59 4.34 -4.72
CA PRO A 182 20.04 4.41 -4.56
C PRO A 182 20.50 5.37 -3.46
N MET A 183 19.67 6.33 -3.07
CA MET A 183 19.99 7.35 -2.07
C MET A 183 19.57 6.93 -0.66
N THR A 184 18.58 6.04 -0.52
CA THR A 184 18.06 5.59 0.77
C THR A 184 19.17 4.96 1.61
N SER A 185 19.40 5.49 2.81
CA SER A 185 20.40 4.96 3.73
C SER A 185 20.01 3.58 4.24
N GLN A 186 21.01 2.75 4.56
CA GLN A 186 20.79 1.45 5.19
C GLN A 186 20.02 1.58 6.51
N ALA A 187 20.31 2.63 7.30
CA ALA A 187 19.62 2.88 8.57
C ALA A 187 18.11 3.14 8.36
N THR A 188 17.75 3.90 7.32
CA THR A 188 16.34 4.14 6.96
C THR A 188 15.67 2.86 6.48
N PHE A 189 16.35 2.10 5.61
CA PHE A 189 15.83 0.84 5.12
C PHE A 189 15.58 -0.17 6.26
N ASP A 190 16.53 -0.32 7.18
CA ASP A 190 16.40 -1.20 8.35
C ASP A 190 15.28 -0.73 9.29
N ALA A 191 15.13 0.58 9.51
CA ALA A 191 14.03 1.14 10.30
C ALA A 191 12.65 0.84 9.67
N LEU A 192 12.52 0.94 8.35
CA LEU A 192 11.28 0.61 7.63
C LEU A 192 10.99 -0.90 7.64
N LEU A 193 12.02 -1.74 7.52
CA LEU A 193 11.90 -3.19 7.71
C LEU A 193 11.40 -3.54 9.11
N ASP A 194 12.00 -2.94 10.13
CA ASP A 194 11.67 -3.24 11.53
C ASP A 194 10.30 -2.70 11.91
N PHE A 195 9.92 -1.52 11.41
CA PHE A 195 8.56 -1.01 11.51
C PHE A 195 7.56 -1.99 10.87
N SER A 196 7.82 -2.47 9.66
CA SER A 196 6.95 -3.44 8.98
C SER A 196 6.78 -4.74 9.79
N LYS A 197 7.85 -5.25 10.41
CA LYS A 197 7.78 -6.40 11.30
C LYS A 197 6.97 -6.09 12.57
N ALA A 198 7.18 -4.90 13.17
CA ALA A 198 6.43 -4.45 14.34
C ALA A 198 4.91 -4.35 14.06
N LEU A 199 4.53 -4.03 12.81
CA LEU A 199 3.14 -4.07 12.35
C LEU A 199 2.55 -5.50 12.22
N GLY A 200 3.32 -6.55 12.53
CA GLY A 200 2.94 -7.94 12.33
C GLY A 200 2.87 -8.33 10.85
N LYS A 201 3.64 -7.64 10.00
CA LYS A 201 3.74 -7.87 8.56
C LYS A 201 5.08 -8.53 8.22
N HIS A 202 5.14 -9.09 7.02
CA HIS A 202 6.30 -9.72 6.43
C HIS A 202 6.86 -8.77 5.36
N PRO A 203 7.90 -7.98 5.67
CA PRO A 203 8.49 -7.11 4.68
C PRO A 203 9.30 -7.90 3.65
N VAL A 204 9.26 -7.44 2.40
CA VAL A 204 10.17 -7.86 1.33
C VAL A 204 10.93 -6.65 0.80
N SER A 205 12.20 -6.83 0.49
CA SER A 205 13.05 -5.78 -0.12
C SER A 205 12.81 -5.73 -1.62
N CYS A 206 12.63 -4.53 -2.15
CA CYS A 206 12.60 -4.31 -3.59
C CYS A 206 13.35 -3.03 -3.98
N LYS A 207 13.83 -3.00 -5.22
CA LYS A 207 14.39 -1.79 -5.82
C LYS A 207 13.26 -0.88 -6.28
N ASP A 208 13.58 0.40 -6.41
CA ASP A 208 12.70 1.38 -7.02
C ASP A 208 12.55 1.14 -8.54
N THR A 209 11.67 0.21 -8.87
CA THR A 209 11.25 -0.10 -10.24
C THR A 209 9.73 0.03 -10.31
N PRO A 210 9.16 0.57 -11.41
CA PRO A 210 7.70 0.73 -11.53
C PRO A 210 6.95 -0.55 -11.18
N GLY A 211 6.05 -0.50 -10.19
CA GLY A 211 5.28 -1.66 -9.73
C GLY A 211 5.99 -2.65 -8.78
N PHE A 212 7.23 -2.35 -8.36
CA PHE A 212 7.99 -3.13 -7.38
C PHE A 212 8.05 -4.63 -7.70
N ILE A 213 7.66 -5.53 -6.79
CA ILE A 213 7.65 -6.97 -7.06
C ILE A 213 6.24 -7.41 -7.45
N VAL A 214 5.26 -7.18 -6.57
CA VAL A 214 3.91 -7.74 -6.73
C VAL A 214 3.25 -7.19 -7.97
N ASN A 215 3.13 -5.86 -8.12
CA ASN A 215 2.43 -5.30 -9.28
C ASN A 215 3.21 -5.57 -10.57
N ARG A 216 4.55 -5.51 -10.54
CA ARG A 216 5.39 -5.75 -11.71
C ARG A 216 5.25 -7.17 -12.27
N LEU A 217 4.89 -8.15 -11.44
CA LEU A 217 4.54 -9.52 -11.85
C LEU A 217 3.04 -9.67 -12.15
N LEU A 218 2.19 -9.09 -11.30
CA LEU A 218 0.75 -9.31 -11.31
C LEU A 218 0.05 -8.60 -12.47
N VAL A 219 0.34 -7.32 -12.69
CA VAL A 219 -0.35 -6.52 -13.71
C VAL A 219 -0.06 -7.05 -15.12
N PRO A 220 1.18 -7.36 -15.53
CA PRO A 220 1.42 -7.94 -16.86
C PRO A 220 0.76 -9.31 -17.03
N TYR A 221 0.70 -10.13 -15.98
CA TYR A 221 -0.04 -11.39 -15.99
C TYR A 221 -1.55 -11.16 -16.24
N MET A 222 -2.17 -10.22 -15.53
CA MET A 222 -3.58 -9.89 -15.73
C MET A 222 -3.84 -9.33 -17.13
N MET A 223 -2.93 -8.49 -17.64
CA MET A 223 -3.01 -7.99 -19.02
C MET A 223 -2.88 -9.12 -20.04
N GLU A 224 -2.02 -10.11 -19.81
CA GLU A 224 -1.91 -11.24 -20.71
C GLU A 224 -3.15 -12.14 -20.70
N ALA A 225 -3.84 -12.27 -19.56
CA ALA A 225 -5.13 -12.95 -19.50
C ALA A 225 -6.18 -12.23 -20.36
N ILE A 226 -6.24 -10.89 -20.31
CA ILE A 226 -7.12 -10.10 -21.18
C ILE A 226 -6.77 -10.34 -22.64
N ARG A 227 -5.49 -10.25 -23.02
CA ARG A 227 -5.05 -10.44 -24.41
C ARG A 227 -5.33 -11.86 -24.92
N LEU A 228 -5.20 -12.88 -24.07
CA LEU A 228 -5.55 -14.26 -24.41
C LEU A 228 -7.05 -14.40 -24.72
N HIS A 229 -7.89 -13.73 -23.94
CA HIS A 229 -9.33 -13.67 -24.20
C HIS A 229 -9.66 -12.87 -25.47
N GLU A 230 -9.03 -11.71 -25.68
CA GLU A 230 -9.21 -10.89 -26.90
C GLU A 230 -8.86 -11.66 -28.18
N ARG A 231 -7.88 -12.57 -28.12
CA ARG A 231 -7.53 -13.47 -29.23
C ARG A 231 -8.51 -14.64 -29.42
N GLY A 232 -9.49 -14.81 -28.55
CA GLY A 232 -10.48 -15.88 -28.61
C GLY A 232 -9.96 -17.26 -28.20
N HIS A 233 -8.80 -17.33 -27.52
CA HIS A 233 -8.21 -18.62 -27.11
C HIS A 233 -8.92 -19.26 -25.90
N GLY A 234 -9.72 -18.48 -25.15
CA GLY A 234 -10.48 -18.95 -24.02
C GLY A 234 -11.54 -17.92 -23.58
N SER A 235 -12.62 -18.42 -22.97
CA SER A 235 -13.61 -17.56 -22.30
C SER A 235 -13.02 -16.99 -21.00
N LYS A 236 -13.55 -15.88 -20.50
CA LYS A 236 -13.07 -15.28 -19.23
C LYS A 236 -13.25 -16.27 -18.07
N GLU A 237 -14.38 -16.96 -18.11
CA GLU A 237 -14.81 -17.96 -17.16
C GLU A 237 -13.84 -19.17 -17.14
N ASP A 238 -13.48 -19.70 -18.31
CA ASP A 238 -12.52 -20.81 -18.41
C ASP A 238 -11.11 -20.39 -18.01
N ILE A 239 -10.68 -19.18 -18.36
CA ILE A 239 -9.36 -18.66 -17.96
C ILE A 239 -9.32 -18.51 -16.43
N ASP A 240 -10.38 -17.99 -15.81
CA ASP A 240 -10.48 -17.89 -14.36
C ASP A 240 -10.45 -19.26 -13.67
N VAL A 241 -11.20 -20.23 -14.20
CA VAL A 241 -11.19 -21.61 -13.67
C VAL A 241 -9.83 -22.26 -13.85
N ALA A 242 -9.19 -22.10 -15.02
CA ALA A 242 -7.87 -22.65 -15.30
C ALA A 242 -6.81 -22.10 -14.34
N MET A 243 -6.84 -20.81 -14.04
CA MET A 243 -5.88 -20.20 -13.11
C MET A 243 -6.16 -20.56 -11.66
N LYS A 244 -7.44 -20.72 -11.27
CA LYS A 244 -7.81 -21.20 -9.93
C LYS A 244 -7.39 -22.65 -9.69
N LEU A 245 -7.77 -23.56 -10.59
CA LEU A 245 -7.57 -25.00 -10.40
C LEU A 245 -6.19 -25.48 -10.88
N GLY A 246 -5.65 -24.88 -11.93
CA GLY A 246 -4.37 -25.27 -12.53
C GLY A 246 -3.15 -24.59 -11.89
N ALA A 247 -3.24 -23.30 -11.56
CA ALA A 247 -2.15 -22.55 -10.94
C ALA A 247 -2.33 -22.31 -9.43
N GLY A 248 -3.48 -22.74 -8.87
CA GLY A 248 -3.77 -22.62 -7.43
C GLY A 248 -4.06 -21.19 -6.98
N TYR A 249 -4.47 -20.29 -7.87
CA TYR A 249 -4.76 -18.91 -7.50
C TYR A 249 -6.09 -18.81 -6.74
N PRO A 250 -6.20 -17.93 -5.72
CA PRO A 250 -7.45 -17.74 -4.98
C PRO A 250 -8.58 -17.18 -5.84
N MET A 251 -8.24 -16.35 -6.83
CA MET A 251 -9.15 -15.75 -7.80
C MET A 251 -8.54 -15.89 -9.20
N GLY A 252 -9.40 -16.06 -10.20
CA GLY A 252 -8.97 -15.97 -11.59
C GLY A 252 -8.58 -14.54 -11.97
N PRO A 253 -7.83 -14.32 -13.05
CA PRO A 253 -7.37 -12.99 -13.44
C PRO A 253 -8.49 -11.99 -13.72
N PHE A 254 -9.63 -12.40 -14.30
CA PHE A 254 -10.75 -11.48 -14.57
C PHE A 254 -11.51 -11.15 -13.29
N GLU A 255 -11.77 -12.14 -12.44
CA GLU A 255 -12.32 -11.93 -11.10
C GLU A 255 -11.42 -11.01 -10.25
N LEU A 256 -10.10 -11.20 -10.34
CA LEU A 256 -9.11 -10.38 -9.64
C LEU A 256 -9.04 -8.96 -10.20
N LEU A 257 -9.09 -8.78 -11.52
CA LEU A 257 -9.17 -7.47 -12.16
C LEU A 257 -10.39 -6.68 -11.68
N ASP A 258 -11.56 -7.33 -11.63
CA ASP A 258 -12.78 -6.71 -11.10
C ASP A 258 -12.68 -6.40 -9.59
N TYR A 259 -11.95 -7.21 -8.83
CA TYR A 259 -11.74 -6.99 -7.40
C TYR A 259 -10.79 -5.82 -7.14
N VAL A 260 -9.69 -5.71 -7.89
CA VAL A 260 -8.69 -4.63 -7.78
C VAL A 260 -9.26 -3.32 -8.30
N GLY A 261 -9.95 -3.37 -9.43
CA GLY A 261 -10.53 -2.23 -10.13
C GLY A 261 -9.91 -2.04 -11.51
N LEU A 262 -10.78 -2.01 -12.54
CA LEU A 262 -10.33 -1.93 -13.94
C LEU A 262 -9.66 -0.59 -14.28
N ASP A 263 -10.19 0.50 -13.74
CA ASP A 263 -9.59 1.84 -13.82
C ASP A 263 -8.21 1.89 -13.16
N THR A 264 -8.03 1.16 -12.05
CA THR A 264 -6.76 1.10 -11.33
C THR A 264 -5.72 0.32 -12.14
N ALA A 265 -6.09 -0.85 -12.67
CA ALA A 265 -5.22 -1.63 -13.54
C ALA A 265 -4.85 -0.85 -14.83
N LYS A 266 -5.83 -0.16 -15.44
CA LYS A 266 -5.62 0.69 -16.60
C LYS A 266 -4.65 1.85 -16.30
N PHE A 267 -4.85 2.55 -15.18
CA PHE A 267 -3.98 3.66 -14.79
C PHE A 267 -2.51 3.21 -14.67
N ILE A 268 -2.28 2.05 -14.05
CA ILE A 268 -0.93 1.50 -13.89
C ILE A 268 -0.32 1.15 -15.25
N ILE A 269 -1.04 0.41 -16.09
CA ILE A 269 -0.49 -0.05 -17.38
C ILE A 269 -0.27 1.10 -18.35
N ASP A 270 -1.16 2.11 -18.37
CA ASP A 270 -0.98 3.32 -19.18
C ASP A 270 0.25 4.10 -18.74
N GLY A 271 0.47 4.22 -17.42
CA GLY A 271 1.67 4.84 -16.87
C GLY A 271 2.96 4.12 -17.30
N TRP A 272 2.98 2.79 -17.24
CA TRP A 272 4.14 2.01 -17.70
C TRP A 272 4.32 2.06 -19.21
N HIS A 273 3.24 2.06 -19.98
CA HIS A 273 3.31 2.21 -21.43
C HIS A 273 3.85 3.58 -21.83
N ALA A 274 3.47 4.66 -21.13
CA ALA A 274 4.02 5.99 -21.37
C ALA A 274 5.52 6.07 -21.08
N MET A 275 6.02 5.32 -20.09
CA MET A 275 7.45 5.24 -19.74
C MET A 275 8.24 4.34 -20.70
N GLU A 276 7.66 3.22 -21.13
CA GLU A 276 8.28 2.21 -21.99
C GLU A 276 7.33 1.84 -23.16
N PRO A 277 7.13 2.74 -24.15
CA PRO A 277 6.12 2.55 -25.20
C PRO A 277 6.40 1.34 -26.11
N GLU A 278 7.68 1.03 -26.30
CA GLU A 278 8.13 -0.10 -27.13
C GLU A 278 8.03 -1.46 -26.40
N ASN A 279 7.67 -1.47 -25.12
CA ASN A 279 7.57 -2.71 -24.35
C ASN A 279 6.21 -3.39 -24.60
N PRO A 280 6.15 -4.54 -25.30
CA PRO A 280 4.89 -5.18 -25.68
C PRO A 280 4.10 -5.69 -24.47
N LEU A 281 4.75 -5.91 -23.32
CA LEU A 281 4.06 -6.33 -22.09
C LEU A 281 3.15 -5.23 -21.56
N PHE A 282 3.42 -3.96 -21.91
CA PHE A 282 2.67 -2.81 -21.45
C PHE A 282 1.69 -2.27 -22.48
N SER A 283 1.56 -2.91 -23.64
CA SER A 283 0.60 -2.48 -24.66
C SER A 283 -0.83 -2.43 -24.09
N PRO A 284 -1.59 -1.35 -24.35
CA PRO A 284 -2.93 -1.18 -23.82
C PRO A 284 -3.89 -2.24 -24.39
N SER A 285 -4.96 -2.55 -23.66
CA SER A 285 -6.03 -3.44 -24.12
C SER A 285 -7.26 -2.61 -24.55
N PRO A 286 -7.74 -2.75 -25.79
CA PRO A 286 -8.99 -2.14 -26.23
C PRO A 286 -10.20 -2.54 -25.37
N MET A 287 -10.27 -3.80 -24.94
CA MET A 287 -11.35 -4.29 -24.09
C MET A 287 -11.33 -3.61 -22.72
N LEU A 288 -10.16 -3.49 -22.09
CA LEU A 288 -10.02 -2.80 -20.81
C LEU A 288 -10.38 -1.31 -20.94
N ASN A 289 -9.92 -0.65 -22.00
CA ASN A 289 -10.23 0.76 -22.27
C ASN A 289 -11.74 0.98 -22.36
N LYS A 290 -12.44 0.16 -23.15
CA LYS A 290 -13.88 0.25 -23.32
C LYS A 290 -14.65 0.11 -21.99
N LEU A 291 -14.30 -0.86 -21.15
CA LEU A 291 -14.96 -1.04 -19.86
C LEU A 291 -14.76 0.17 -18.94
N VAL A 292 -13.55 0.73 -18.91
CA VAL A 292 -13.25 1.92 -18.11
C VAL A 292 -13.99 3.14 -18.66
N GLU A 293 -14.05 3.33 -19.98
CA GLU A 293 -14.81 4.42 -20.62
C GLU A 293 -16.32 4.34 -20.32
N GLU A 294 -16.85 3.12 -20.21
CA GLU A 294 -18.25 2.87 -19.82
C GLU A 294 -18.51 3.02 -18.31
N GLY A 295 -17.51 3.39 -17.50
CA GLY A 295 -17.64 3.53 -16.05
C GLY A 295 -17.74 2.19 -15.30
N LYS A 296 -17.37 1.07 -15.94
CA LYS A 296 -17.41 -0.28 -15.39
C LYS A 296 -16.05 -0.60 -14.77
N PHE A 297 -15.88 -0.24 -13.50
CA PHE A 297 -14.62 -0.39 -12.77
C PHE A 297 -14.52 -1.69 -11.97
N GLY A 298 -15.39 -2.68 -12.22
CA GLY A 298 -15.42 -3.93 -11.49
C GLY A 298 -16.36 -3.88 -10.29
N LYS A 299 -15.97 -4.58 -9.22
CA LYS A 299 -16.83 -4.81 -8.04
C LYS A 299 -17.30 -3.51 -7.38
N LYS A 300 -16.48 -2.45 -7.39
CA LYS A 300 -16.81 -1.16 -6.78
C LYS A 300 -17.92 -0.37 -7.49
N THR A 301 -18.19 -0.69 -8.76
CA THR A 301 -19.28 -0.09 -9.56
C THR A 301 -20.38 -1.10 -9.88
N GLY A 302 -20.31 -2.32 -9.34
CA GLY A 302 -21.26 -3.40 -9.62
C GLY A 302 -21.06 -4.10 -10.97
N GLU A 303 -20.13 -3.64 -11.80
CA GLU A 303 -19.88 -4.24 -13.12
C GLU A 303 -18.44 -3.93 -13.60
N GLY A 304 -17.81 -4.95 -14.17
CA GLY A 304 -16.53 -4.90 -14.90
C GLY A 304 -16.54 -5.97 -15.99
N PHE A 305 -15.62 -6.94 -15.93
CA PHE A 305 -15.69 -8.14 -16.77
C PHE A 305 -16.87 -9.04 -16.40
N TYR A 306 -17.29 -9.00 -15.13
CA TYR A 306 -18.50 -9.65 -14.63
C TYR A 306 -19.46 -8.63 -14.03
N LYS A 307 -20.72 -9.05 -13.86
CA LYS A 307 -21.74 -8.29 -13.10
C LYS A 307 -21.74 -8.75 -11.65
N HIS A 308 -21.69 -7.80 -10.73
CA HIS A 308 -21.64 -8.02 -9.28
C HIS A 308 -22.94 -7.51 -8.65
N LYS A 309 -23.52 -8.31 -7.75
CA LYS A 309 -24.70 -7.93 -6.96
C LYS A 309 -24.30 -7.32 -5.62
#